data_AF-A0A2V7IE92-F1
#
_entry.id   AF-A0A2V7IE92-F1
#
_cell.length_a   1.000
_cell.length_b   1.000
_cell.length_c   1.000
_cell.angle_alpha   90.00
_cell.angle_beta   90.00
_cell.angle_gamma   90.00
#
_symmetry.space_group_name_H-M   'P 1'
#
loop_
_entity.id
_entity.type
_entity.pdbx_description
1 polymer ?
#
loop_
_entity_poly.entity_id
_entity_poly.type
_entity_poly.pdbx_seq_one_letter_code
_entity_poly.pdbx_strand_id
1 'polypeptide(L)'
;MNRNRPWQLIIAGGLLAFLAGCTERNAPTALRGHPAAAFDAAAPLTSVVTDPAGDAAWNRNTGPGSAAKVPGYLDIVRVEVSKMGRTFVFTMDLADVVPGSPAAVSGGLGVQGWLFGLDTDPTTFPSGQDGAFPSGPGQTRPFEFFVDVEWDGTEFSGLLYDLRPLLTGEAMVVTPVPFTIDGAEIRVSVDASALGEPSAFQWDADTCARHAHLGSDGFQCFDPAPDAGFATWPQ
;
A
#
# COMPACT_ATOMS: atom_id res chain seq x y z
N MET A 1 -40.01 44.09 -15.57
CA MET A 1 -39.76 45.43 -14.99
C MET A 1 -39.39 45.20 -13.53
N ASN A 2 -38.23 45.55 -12.97
CA ASN A 2 -37.23 46.60 -13.23
C ASN A 2 -37.67 48.03 -12.89
N ARG A 3 -37.28 48.50 -11.69
CA ARG A 3 -36.74 49.83 -11.30
C ARG A 3 -36.29 49.71 -9.81
N ASN A 4 -35.07 50.12 -9.41
CA ASN A 4 -34.49 51.47 -9.26
C ASN A 4 -35.15 52.29 -8.12
N ARG A 5 -34.42 53.05 -7.26
CA ARG A 5 -32.97 53.27 -7.06
C ARG A 5 -32.73 53.98 -5.69
N PRO A 6 -31.48 54.04 -5.15
CA PRO A 6 -31.16 54.73 -3.88
C PRO A 6 -30.62 56.17 -4.06
N TRP A 7 -30.60 56.94 -2.97
CA TRP A 7 -29.89 58.24 -2.79
C TRP A 7 -29.30 58.26 -1.34
N GLN A 8 -28.00 58.49 -1.11
CA GLN A 8 -27.29 59.79 -0.89
C GLN A 8 -27.76 60.55 0.38
N LEU A 9 -26.99 61.34 1.16
CA LEU A 9 -25.76 62.18 1.01
C LEU A 9 -24.83 62.01 2.27
N ILE A 10 -23.58 62.50 2.45
CA ILE A 10 -22.48 63.10 1.63
C ILE A 10 -21.16 63.04 2.49
N ILE A 11 -20.21 64.00 2.42
CA ILE A 11 -18.84 63.97 3.02
C ILE A 11 -18.41 65.36 3.54
N ALA A 12 -17.77 65.44 4.74
CA ALA A 12 -16.75 66.43 5.22
C ALA A 12 -16.42 66.15 6.72
N GLY A 13 -15.28 66.49 7.35
CA GLY A 13 -14.01 67.09 6.89
C GLY A 13 -13.38 67.99 7.98
N GLY A 14 -12.15 67.75 8.47
CA GLY A 14 -11.51 68.58 9.53
C GLY A 14 -10.12 68.15 10.04
N LEU A 15 -9.39 69.10 10.64
CA LEU A 15 -7.98 69.08 11.16
C LEU A 15 -7.97 69.66 12.61
N LEU A 16 -6.97 69.60 13.50
CA LEU A 16 -5.54 69.13 13.60
C LEU A 16 -5.36 68.61 15.09
N ALA A 17 -4.23 68.42 15.80
CA ALA A 17 -2.80 68.77 15.71
C ALA A 17 -1.89 67.75 16.50
N PHE A 18 -0.66 68.15 16.87
CA PHE A 18 0.27 67.46 17.81
C PHE A 18 -0.08 67.80 19.30
N LEU A 19 0.38 67.12 20.37
CA LEU A 19 1.77 66.81 20.80
C LEU A 19 1.90 65.73 21.91
N ALA A 20 3.00 64.96 21.83
CA ALA A 20 3.92 64.47 22.88
C ALA A 20 3.49 63.81 24.22
N GLY A 21 4.15 62.66 24.51
CA GLY A 21 4.43 62.14 25.87
C GLY A 21 3.59 60.93 26.30
N CYS A 22 4.13 59.85 26.92
CA CYS A 22 5.52 59.47 27.20
C CYS A 22 5.69 57.94 27.16
N THR A 23 6.93 57.46 27.23
CA THR A 23 7.33 56.05 27.13
C THR A 23 6.86 55.15 28.28
N GLU A 24 6.65 53.86 27.98
CA GLU A 24 7.37 52.82 28.74
C GLU A 24 7.69 51.58 27.88
N ARG A 25 8.71 50.82 28.28
CA ARG A 25 9.17 49.61 27.58
C ARG A 25 8.63 48.36 28.24
N ASN A 26 8.15 47.41 27.45
CA ASN A 26 8.33 45.99 27.75
C ASN A 26 8.94 45.32 26.53
N ALA A 27 10.19 44.85 26.66
CA ALA A 27 10.84 44.06 25.63
C ALA A 27 10.28 42.63 25.65
N PRO A 28 10.26 41.90 24.52
CA PRO A 28 10.01 40.47 24.56
C PRO A 28 11.12 39.81 25.38
N THR A 29 10.75 39.15 26.49
CA THR A 29 11.68 38.39 27.32
C THR A 29 12.24 37.24 26.50
N ALA A 30 13.47 37.41 25.98
CA ALA A 30 14.16 36.39 25.21
C ALA A 30 14.40 35.15 26.08
N LEU A 31 13.56 34.14 25.91
CA LEU A 31 13.69 32.86 26.60
C LEU A 31 14.97 32.19 26.07
N ARG A 32 16.01 32.17 26.91
CA ARG A 32 17.37 31.85 26.48
C ARG A 32 17.48 30.41 25.97
N GLY A 33 17.95 30.27 24.74
CA GLY A 33 18.79 29.16 24.29
C GLY A 33 18.37 27.78 24.76
N HIS A 34 17.18 27.34 24.37
CA HIS A 34 17.05 25.95 23.94
C HIS A 34 17.20 25.97 22.42
N PRO A 35 18.01 25.09 21.80
CA PRO A 35 17.77 24.76 20.41
C PRO A 35 16.35 24.23 20.34
N ALA A 36 15.51 24.81 19.47
CA ALA A 36 14.33 24.09 19.04
C ALA A 36 14.85 22.78 18.45
N ALA A 37 14.46 21.65 19.01
CA ALA A 37 14.76 20.36 18.41
C ALA A 37 14.04 20.34 17.07
N ALA A 38 14.79 20.60 15.99
CA ALA A 38 14.44 20.07 14.71
C ALA A 38 14.38 18.56 14.93
N PHE A 39 13.17 18.02 14.95
CA PHE A 39 12.99 16.61 14.73
C PHE A 39 13.45 16.38 13.30
N ASP A 40 14.70 15.94 13.14
CA ASP A 40 15.17 15.39 11.88
C ASP A 40 14.23 14.25 11.54
N ALA A 41 13.26 14.53 10.66
CA ALA A 41 12.42 13.52 10.08
C ALA A 41 13.37 12.57 9.34
N ALA A 42 13.52 11.36 9.87
CA ALA A 42 14.37 10.36 9.28
C ALA A 42 14.05 10.25 7.78
N ALA A 43 15.10 10.26 6.95
CA ALA A 43 14.92 10.19 5.50
C ALA A 43 14.02 8.98 5.17
N PRO A 44 13.06 9.12 4.24
CA PRO A 44 12.19 8.01 3.88
C PRO A 44 13.07 6.85 3.41
N LEU A 45 12.97 5.73 4.13
CA LEU A 45 13.57 4.47 3.72
C LEU A 45 12.69 3.88 2.63
N THR A 46 13.31 3.39 1.56
CA THR A 46 12.63 2.91 0.37
C THR A 46 13.40 1.72 -0.22
N SER A 47 12.69 0.64 -0.53
CA SER A 47 13.20 -0.54 -1.25
C SER A 47 12.39 -0.67 -2.54
N VAL A 48 13.05 -0.93 -3.67
CA VAL A 48 12.43 -0.94 -5.02
C VAL A 48 12.94 -2.12 -5.83
N VAL A 49 12.02 -2.79 -6.53
CA VAL A 49 12.30 -3.75 -7.61
C VAL A 49 11.69 -3.21 -8.91
N THR A 50 12.34 -3.45 -10.04
CA THR A 50 11.85 -3.12 -11.39
C THR A 50 11.79 -4.40 -12.22
N ASP A 51 10.68 -4.63 -12.91
CA ASP A 51 10.35 -5.92 -13.53
C ASP A 51 10.05 -5.80 -15.05
N PRO A 52 10.24 -6.87 -15.86
CA PRO A 52 10.43 -6.76 -17.31
C PRO A 52 9.20 -6.72 -18.24
N ALA A 53 8.02 -6.26 -17.79
CA ALA A 53 6.89 -5.82 -18.63
C ALA A 53 6.57 -6.72 -19.85
N GLY A 54 5.83 -7.81 -19.62
CA GLY A 54 5.26 -8.67 -20.66
C GLY A 54 5.66 -10.14 -20.55
N ASP A 55 6.31 -10.51 -19.46
CA ASP A 55 6.71 -11.86 -19.05
C ASP A 55 5.75 -12.54 -18.05
N ALA A 56 4.77 -11.81 -17.50
CA ALA A 56 3.67 -12.39 -16.73
C ALA A 56 2.99 -13.55 -17.48
N ALA A 57 2.89 -14.71 -16.83
CA ALA A 57 2.57 -15.97 -17.50
C ALA A 57 1.51 -16.79 -16.77
N TRP A 58 0.42 -17.13 -17.48
CA TRP A 58 -0.58 -18.10 -17.02
C TRP A 58 0.03 -19.46 -16.67
N ASN A 59 1.17 -19.80 -17.27
CA ASN A 59 2.02 -20.93 -16.94
C ASN A 59 3.36 -20.77 -17.66
N ARG A 60 4.47 -21.17 -17.02
CA ARG A 60 5.80 -21.18 -17.65
C ARG A 60 6.00 -22.44 -18.53
N ASN A 61 4.99 -22.84 -19.32
CA ASN A 61 4.99 -24.07 -20.13
C ASN A 61 5.32 -23.85 -21.62
N THR A 62 5.72 -24.91 -22.32
CA THR A 62 6.09 -24.90 -23.75
C THR A 62 5.17 -25.77 -24.62
N GLY A 63 3.86 -25.56 -24.52
CA GLY A 63 2.83 -26.29 -25.27
C GLY A 63 1.67 -25.42 -25.78
N PRO A 64 0.60 -26.03 -26.33
CA PRO A 64 -0.59 -25.30 -26.76
C PRO A 64 -1.18 -24.48 -25.60
N GLY A 65 -1.28 -23.16 -25.79
CA GLY A 65 -1.69 -22.21 -24.76
C GLY A 65 -0.56 -21.31 -24.24
N SER A 66 0.72 -21.62 -24.47
CA SER A 66 1.85 -20.78 -24.04
C SER A 66 1.93 -19.40 -24.70
N ALA A 67 1.17 -19.17 -25.78
CA ALA A 67 1.02 -17.88 -26.43
C ALA A 67 -0.15 -17.03 -25.86
N ALA A 68 -0.89 -17.55 -24.87
CA ALA A 68 -1.89 -16.75 -24.15
C ALA A 68 -1.16 -15.75 -23.24
N LYS A 69 -1.36 -14.45 -23.48
CA LYS A 69 -0.85 -13.40 -22.61
C LYS A 69 -1.72 -13.25 -21.36
N VAL A 70 -1.07 -12.97 -20.24
CA VAL A 70 -1.71 -12.40 -19.05
C VAL A 70 -2.13 -10.94 -19.37
N PRO A 71 -3.26 -10.41 -18.85
CA PRO A 71 -3.62 -9.00 -19.00
C PRO A 71 -2.56 -8.09 -18.37
N GLY A 72 -2.27 -6.94 -19.00
CA GLY A 72 -1.22 -6.02 -18.52
C GLY A 72 -1.47 -5.43 -17.13
N TYR A 73 -2.70 -5.49 -16.61
CA TYR A 73 -3.02 -5.12 -15.23
C TYR A 73 -2.61 -6.19 -14.19
N LEU A 74 -2.06 -7.32 -14.62
CA LEU A 74 -1.48 -8.40 -13.79
C LEU A 74 0.01 -8.63 -14.11
N ASP A 75 0.61 -7.72 -14.88
CA ASP A 75 1.97 -7.73 -15.41
C ASP A 75 2.70 -6.57 -14.71
N ILE A 76 3.54 -6.90 -13.74
CA ILE A 76 4.27 -5.96 -12.88
C ILE A 76 5.38 -5.31 -13.71
N VAL A 77 5.59 -4.00 -13.51
CA VAL A 77 6.76 -3.31 -14.07
C VAL A 77 7.66 -2.72 -12.99
N ARG A 78 7.13 -2.53 -11.78
CA ARG A 78 7.87 -2.06 -10.61
C ARG A 78 7.08 -2.28 -9.33
N VAL A 79 7.77 -2.59 -8.25
CA VAL A 79 7.21 -2.60 -6.89
C VAL A 79 8.11 -1.86 -5.92
N GLU A 80 7.51 -1.19 -4.95
CA GLU A 80 8.17 -0.39 -3.93
C GLU A 80 7.57 -0.64 -2.55
N VAL A 81 8.43 -0.73 -1.54
CA VAL A 81 8.05 -0.55 -0.14
C VAL A 81 8.77 0.69 0.40
N SER A 82 8.02 1.63 0.97
CA SER A 82 8.52 2.89 1.54
C SER A 82 8.01 3.09 2.97
N LYS A 83 8.83 3.64 3.89
CA LYS A 83 8.40 3.96 5.28
C LYS A 83 8.28 5.47 5.48
N MET A 84 7.04 5.94 5.61
CA MET A 84 6.68 7.33 5.85
C MET A 84 6.34 7.53 7.33
N GLY A 85 7.38 7.76 8.14
CA GLY A 85 7.27 7.89 9.59
C GLY A 85 6.92 6.56 10.27
N ARG A 86 5.64 6.34 10.60
CA ARG A 86 5.14 5.11 11.22
C ARG A 86 4.31 4.22 10.28
N THR A 87 4.11 4.64 9.03
CA THR A 87 3.28 3.91 8.07
C THR A 87 4.18 3.40 6.94
N PHE A 88 4.10 2.11 6.64
CA PHE A 88 4.65 1.55 5.41
C PHE A 88 3.66 1.75 4.27
N VAL A 89 4.17 2.17 3.12
CA VAL A 89 3.42 2.35 1.87
C VAL A 89 3.98 1.34 0.87
N PHE A 90 3.13 0.44 0.43
CA PHE A 90 3.40 -0.58 -0.58
C PHE A 90 2.84 -0.05 -1.89
N THR A 91 3.64 -0.02 -2.96
CA THR A 91 3.25 0.52 -4.28
C THR A 91 3.60 -0.48 -5.36
N MET A 92 2.64 -0.81 -6.23
CA MET A 92 2.81 -1.71 -7.37
C MET A 92 2.40 -0.97 -8.65
N ASP A 93 3.36 -0.79 -9.56
CA ASP A 93 3.17 -0.25 -10.89
C ASP A 93 3.00 -1.42 -11.88
N LEU A 94 1.96 -1.36 -12.72
CA LEU A 94 1.58 -2.41 -13.68
C LEU A 94 1.75 -1.94 -15.14
N ALA A 95 1.80 -2.88 -16.08
CA ALA A 95 2.01 -2.60 -17.49
C ALA A 95 0.78 -2.03 -18.23
N ASP A 96 -0.43 -2.20 -17.66
CA ASP A 96 -1.68 -1.61 -18.16
C ASP A 96 -2.61 -1.24 -16.98
N VAL A 97 -3.60 -0.40 -17.27
CA VAL A 97 -4.56 0.14 -16.30
C VAL A 97 -5.42 -0.95 -15.69
N VAL A 98 -5.51 -0.96 -14.35
CA VAL A 98 -6.44 -1.83 -13.61
C VAL A 98 -7.87 -1.41 -13.95
N PRO A 99 -8.70 -2.30 -14.54
CA PRO A 99 -10.08 -1.96 -14.86
C PRO A 99 -10.88 -1.70 -13.58
N GLY A 100 -11.83 -0.76 -13.62
CA GLY A 100 -12.78 -0.54 -12.51
C GLY A 100 -13.76 -1.71 -12.26
N SER A 101 -13.70 -2.75 -13.10
CA SER A 101 -14.30 -4.07 -12.89
C SER A 101 -13.50 -5.09 -13.71
N PRO A 102 -12.45 -5.70 -13.12
CA PRO A 102 -11.64 -6.74 -13.77
C PRO A 102 -12.46 -8.02 -14.05
N ALA A 103 -11.95 -8.88 -14.93
CA ALA A 103 -12.59 -10.16 -15.21
C ALA A 103 -12.63 -11.04 -13.95
N ALA A 104 -13.82 -11.49 -13.55
CA ALA A 104 -14.01 -12.26 -12.31
C ALA A 104 -13.40 -13.68 -12.41
N VAL A 105 -12.59 -14.02 -11.42
CA VAL A 105 -11.88 -15.31 -11.34
C VAL A 105 -12.86 -16.47 -11.10
N SER A 106 -12.61 -17.62 -11.74
CA SER A 106 -13.42 -18.84 -11.61
C SER A 106 -14.93 -18.64 -11.79
N GLY A 107 -15.34 -17.65 -12.60
CA GLY A 107 -16.74 -17.34 -12.86
C GLY A 107 -17.46 -16.59 -11.73
N GLY A 108 -16.72 -15.83 -10.91
CA GLY A 108 -17.26 -15.14 -9.73
C GLY A 108 -17.25 -15.99 -8.46
N LEU A 109 -16.36 -16.98 -8.39
CA LEU A 109 -16.13 -17.84 -7.21
C LEU A 109 -14.68 -17.77 -6.72
N GLY A 110 -13.82 -16.98 -7.38
CA GLY A 110 -12.43 -16.77 -7.00
C GLY A 110 -12.11 -15.29 -6.84
N VAL A 111 -10.93 -15.02 -6.30
CA VAL A 111 -10.42 -13.67 -6.04
C VAL A 111 -9.18 -13.42 -6.91
N GLN A 112 -9.04 -12.21 -7.45
CA GLN A 112 -7.79 -11.71 -8.01
C GLN A 112 -7.09 -10.84 -6.98
N GLY A 113 -5.84 -11.15 -6.62
CA GLY A 113 -5.01 -10.39 -5.68
C GLY A 113 -3.82 -9.71 -6.36
N TRP A 114 -3.30 -8.68 -5.68
CA TRP A 114 -2.11 -7.91 -5.98
C TRP A 114 -1.40 -7.65 -4.66
N LEU A 115 -0.40 -8.48 -4.33
CA LEU A 115 0.04 -8.70 -2.96
C LEU A 115 1.54 -8.55 -2.75
N PHE A 116 1.93 -8.26 -1.51
CA PHE A 116 3.31 -8.26 -1.03
C PHE A 116 3.45 -9.29 0.09
N GLY A 117 4.43 -10.20 -0.01
CA GLY A 117 4.83 -11.11 1.08
C GLY A 117 5.93 -10.49 1.94
N LEU A 118 5.83 -10.61 3.28
CA LEU A 118 6.84 -10.09 4.21
C LEU A 118 7.34 -11.17 5.18
N ASP A 119 8.64 -11.47 5.09
CA ASP A 119 9.43 -12.30 6.01
C ASP A 119 10.07 -11.37 7.05
N THR A 120 9.52 -11.37 8.26
CA THR A 120 9.92 -10.50 9.37
C THR A 120 10.71 -11.22 10.45
N ASP A 121 10.56 -12.54 10.55
CA ASP A 121 11.39 -13.43 11.35
C ASP A 121 11.77 -14.67 10.51
N PRO A 122 12.96 -14.71 9.88
CA PRO A 122 13.39 -15.82 9.02
C PRO A 122 13.71 -17.11 9.80
N THR A 123 13.32 -17.20 11.08
CA THR A 123 13.30 -18.43 11.87
C THR A 123 11.90 -19.05 11.98
N THR A 124 10.84 -18.32 11.59
CA THR A 124 9.46 -18.82 11.52
C THR A 124 8.99 -19.06 10.09
N PHE A 125 8.05 -19.99 9.94
CA PHE A 125 7.44 -20.35 8.66
C PHE A 125 5.97 -20.72 8.90
N PRO A 126 5.04 -19.75 8.91
CA PRO A 126 3.62 -20.04 9.12
C PRO A 126 3.05 -21.03 8.09
N SER A 127 2.08 -21.85 8.51
CA SER A 127 1.36 -22.79 7.64
C SER A 127 -0.13 -22.85 7.99
N GLY A 128 -0.98 -22.75 6.98
CA GLY A 128 -2.42 -22.92 7.14
C GLY A 128 -2.78 -24.40 7.33
N GLN A 129 -3.24 -24.77 8.53
CA GLN A 129 -3.70 -26.15 8.79
C GLN A 129 -4.93 -26.51 7.94
N ASP A 130 -5.88 -25.57 7.80
CA ASP A 130 -7.11 -25.74 7.01
C ASP A 130 -6.96 -25.37 5.53
N GLY A 131 -5.72 -25.17 5.05
CA GLY A 131 -5.44 -24.77 3.67
C GLY A 131 -5.73 -23.31 3.31
N ALA A 132 -6.13 -22.50 4.28
CA ALA A 132 -6.22 -21.05 4.16
C ALA A 132 -4.82 -20.44 3.99
N PHE A 133 -4.45 -20.19 2.72
CA PHE A 133 -3.32 -19.39 2.21
C PHE A 133 -1.88 -19.80 2.62
N PRO A 134 -0.88 -19.73 1.71
CA PRO A 134 -0.96 -19.48 0.26
C PRO A 134 -1.04 -20.76 -0.59
N SER A 135 -0.83 -21.94 -0.02
CA SER A 135 -0.50 -23.16 -0.81
C SER A 135 -1.19 -24.45 -0.33
N GLY A 136 -2.31 -24.34 0.39
CA GLY A 136 -3.10 -25.49 0.83
C GLY A 136 -2.60 -26.17 2.13
N PRO A 137 -3.30 -27.21 2.60
CA PRO A 137 -3.14 -27.72 3.97
C PRO A 137 -1.71 -28.17 4.31
N GLY A 138 -1.13 -27.54 5.34
CA GLY A 138 0.19 -27.89 5.86
C GLY A 138 1.38 -27.42 5.04
N GLN A 139 1.19 -26.60 3.99
CA GLN A 139 2.30 -25.94 3.30
C GLN A 139 2.77 -24.70 4.08
N THR A 140 4.08 -24.60 4.28
CA THR A 140 4.77 -23.48 4.95
C THR A 140 5.27 -22.44 3.95
N ARG A 141 5.18 -21.14 4.29
CA ARG A 141 5.91 -20.05 3.61
C ARG A 141 6.70 -19.21 4.62
N PRO A 142 7.74 -18.47 4.22
CA PRO A 142 8.54 -17.61 5.10
C PRO A 142 7.84 -16.31 5.53
N PHE A 143 6.54 -16.18 5.29
CA PHE A 143 5.83 -14.90 5.40
C PHE A 143 4.91 -14.85 6.61
N GLU A 144 5.23 -13.97 7.56
CA GLU A 144 4.34 -13.63 8.67
C GLU A 144 3.18 -12.75 8.22
N PHE A 145 3.35 -11.96 7.15
CA PHE A 145 2.33 -11.04 6.67
C PHE A 145 2.16 -11.09 5.16
N PHE A 146 0.95 -10.76 4.72
CA PHE A 146 0.67 -10.33 3.36
C PHE A 146 -0.12 -9.03 3.35
N VAL A 147 0.27 -8.12 2.46
CA VAL A 147 -0.45 -6.86 2.19
C VAL A 147 -1.03 -6.97 0.78
N ASP A 148 -2.36 -7.11 0.68
CA ASP A 148 -3.06 -7.47 -0.56
C ASP A 148 -4.09 -6.39 -0.95
N VAL A 149 -4.32 -6.23 -2.25
CA VAL A 149 -5.54 -5.61 -2.80
C VAL A 149 -6.27 -6.67 -3.60
N GLU A 150 -7.55 -6.86 -3.33
CA GLU A 150 -8.32 -7.99 -3.82
C GLU A 150 -9.54 -7.55 -4.62
N TRP A 151 -9.85 -8.27 -5.69
CA TRP A 151 -11.10 -8.19 -6.45
C TRP A 151 -11.84 -9.52 -6.39
N ASP A 152 -13.03 -9.53 -5.79
CA ASP A 152 -13.87 -10.74 -5.61
C ASP A 152 -14.81 -11.04 -6.79
N GLY A 153 -14.79 -10.19 -7.82
CA GLY A 153 -15.77 -10.20 -8.91
C GLY A 153 -16.86 -9.11 -8.80
N THR A 154 -16.93 -8.40 -7.68
CA THR A 154 -17.94 -7.37 -7.36
C THR A 154 -17.32 -6.06 -6.89
N GLU A 155 -16.39 -6.09 -5.93
CA GLU A 155 -15.73 -4.91 -5.37
C GLU A 155 -14.25 -5.14 -5.04
N PHE A 156 -13.53 -4.03 -4.79
CA PHE A 156 -12.12 -4.06 -4.39
C PHE A 156 -11.97 -3.92 -2.88
N SER A 157 -11.09 -4.71 -2.25
CA SER A 157 -10.76 -4.63 -0.83
C SER A 157 -9.24 -4.61 -0.59
N GLY A 158 -8.75 -3.71 0.26
CA GLY A 158 -7.36 -3.74 0.75
C GLY A 158 -7.28 -4.48 2.08
N LEU A 159 -6.42 -5.49 2.19
CA LEU A 159 -6.34 -6.39 3.34
C LEU A 159 -4.89 -6.56 3.83
N LEU A 160 -4.72 -6.55 5.16
CA LEU A 160 -3.54 -7.07 5.84
C LEU A 160 -3.87 -8.44 6.43
N TYR A 161 -3.09 -9.44 6.06
CA TYR A 161 -3.08 -10.76 6.67
C TYR A 161 -1.92 -10.86 7.66
N ASP A 162 -2.19 -11.33 8.89
CA ASP A 162 -1.20 -11.70 9.90
C ASP A 162 -1.31 -13.19 10.20
N LEU A 163 -0.28 -13.93 9.77
CA LEU A 163 -0.20 -15.39 9.82
C LEU A 163 0.50 -15.90 11.08
N ARG A 164 1.09 -15.03 11.91
CA ARG A 164 1.80 -15.44 13.14
C ARG A 164 0.97 -16.32 14.09
N PRO A 165 -0.36 -16.13 14.27
CA PRO A 165 -1.17 -17.02 15.10
C PRO A 165 -1.19 -18.49 14.64
N LEU A 166 -0.98 -18.75 13.34
CA LEU A 166 -0.91 -20.10 12.77
C LEU A 166 0.25 -20.92 13.38
N LEU A 167 1.35 -20.26 13.82
CA LEU A 167 2.50 -20.90 14.47
C LEU A 167 2.10 -21.60 15.79
N THR A 168 1.03 -21.14 16.43
CA THR A 168 0.44 -21.73 17.65
C THR A 168 -0.85 -22.51 17.39
N GLY A 169 -1.27 -22.65 16.14
CA GLY A 169 -2.54 -23.31 15.77
C GLY A 169 -3.78 -22.46 16.00
N GLU A 170 -3.63 -21.14 16.15
CA GLU A 170 -4.74 -20.19 16.14
C GLU A 170 -5.01 -19.71 14.69
N ALA A 171 -6.19 -19.14 14.42
CA ALA A 171 -6.52 -18.65 13.09
C ALA A 171 -5.77 -17.35 12.75
N MET A 172 -5.40 -17.17 11.47
CA MET A 172 -4.84 -15.91 10.97
C MET A 172 -5.77 -14.72 11.27
N VAL A 173 -5.19 -13.53 11.46
CA VAL A 173 -5.94 -12.28 11.60
C VAL A 173 -5.98 -11.57 10.26
N VAL A 174 -7.17 -11.12 9.84
CA VAL A 174 -7.38 -10.36 8.61
C VAL A 174 -7.93 -8.99 8.97
N THR A 175 -7.26 -7.93 8.54
CA THR A 175 -7.58 -6.54 8.90
C THR A 175 -7.73 -5.69 7.65
N PRO A 176 -8.86 -4.99 7.44
CA PRO A 176 -8.99 -4.04 6.32
C PRO A 176 -8.00 -2.87 6.44
N VAL A 177 -7.32 -2.54 5.35
CA VAL A 177 -6.32 -1.46 5.26
C VAL A 177 -6.63 -0.49 4.12
N PRO A 178 -6.28 0.81 4.26
CA PRO A 178 -6.52 1.81 3.22
C PRO A 178 -5.64 1.54 1.99
N PHE A 179 -6.27 1.55 0.82
CA PHE A 179 -5.63 1.36 -0.49
C PHE A 179 -6.15 2.39 -1.50
N THR A 180 -5.42 2.56 -2.61
CA THR A 180 -5.82 3.36 -3.77
C THR A 180 -5.41 2.67 -5.06
N ILE A 181 -6.20 2.81 -6.11
CA ILE A 181 -5.88 2.40 -7.47
C ILE A 181 -6.00 3.64 -8.36
N ASP A 182 -4.90 4.06 -9.00
CA ASP A 182 -4.87 5.20 -9.93
C ASP A 182 -4.24 4.76 -11.27
N GLY A 183 -5.10 4.45 -12.24
CA GLY A 183 -4.67 3.90 -13.53
C GLY A 183 -4.02 2.53 -13.38
N ALA A 184 -2.70 2.46 -13.56
CA ALA A 184 -1.88 1.25 -13.44
C ALA A 184 -1.11 1.16 -12.12
N GLU A 185 -1.28 2.13 -11.21
CA GLU A 185 -0.60 2.18 -9.92
C GLU A 185 -1.55 1.77 -8.79
N ILE A 186 -1.18 0.74 -8.04
CA ILE A 186 -1.84 0.33 -6.80
C ILE A 186 -0.99 0.79 -5.62
N ARG A 187 -1.60 1.37 -4.57
CA ARG A 187 -0.95 1.61 -3.28
C ARG A 187 -1.75 1.05 -2.12
N VAL A 188 -1.06 0.54 -1.10
CA VAL A 188 -1.62 0.14 0.20
C VAL A 188 -0.82 0.80 1.32
N SER A 189 -1.48 1.25 2.38
CA SER A 189 -0.83 1.86 3.55
C SER A 189 -1.12 1.08 4.83
N VAL A 190 -0.06 0.65 5.51
CA VAL A 190 -0.14 -0.19 6.72
C VAL A 190 0.69 0.44 7.84
N ASP A 191 0.11 0.62 9.03
CA ASP A 191 0.87 1.09 10.18
C ASP A 191 1.89 0.04 10.63
N ALA A 192 3.13 0.46 10.84
CA ALA A 192 4.25 -0.41 11.17
C ALA A 192 4.03 -1.20 12.47
N SER A 193 3.23 -0.68 13.40
CA SER A 193 2.83 -1.39 14.61
C SER A 193 1.94 -2.62 14.36
N ALA A 194 1.19 -2.67 13.26
CA ALA A 194 0.46 -3.88 12.85
C ALA A 194 1.43 -5.00 12.42
N LEU A 195 2.52 -4.61 11.73
CA LEU A 195 3.61 -5.49 11.34
C LEU A 195 4.58 -5.83 12.49
N GLY A 196 4.39 -5.27 13.69
CA GLY A 196 5.27 -5.47 14.86
C GLY A 196 6.49 -4.54 14.94
N GLU A 197 6.49 -3.42 14.21
CA GLU A 197 7.60 -2.46 14.05
C GLU A 197 8.92 -3.10 13.54
N PRO A 198 8.91 -3.83 12.41
CA PRO A 198 10.10 -4.47 11.88
C PRO A 198 11.16 -3.43 11.46
N SER A 199 12.41 -3.71 11.82
CA SER A 199 13.61 -2.93 11.46
C SER A 199 14.46 -3.58 10.37
N ALA A 200 14.14 -4.81 9.99
CA ALA A 200 14.58 -5.53 8.82
C ALA A 200 13.47 -6.52 8.44
N PHE A 201 13.36 -6.84 7.15
CA PHE A 201 12.53 -7.91 6.61
C PHE A 201 12.98 -8.22 5.18
N GLN A 202 12.69 -9.43 4.72
CA GLN A 202 12.72 -9.75 3.28
C GLN A 202 11.30 -9.64 2.72
N TRP A 203 11.17 -9.33 1.42
CA TRP A 203 9.86 -9.21 0.78
C TRP A 203 9.89 -9.55 -0.70
N ASP A 204 8.75 -10.00 -1.21
CA ASP A 204 8.41 -10.06 -2.63
C ASP A 204 7.03 -9.45 -2.86
N ALA A 205 6.62 -9.41 -4.12
CA ALA A 205 5.25 -9.14 -4.51
C ALA A 205 4.84 -10.09 -5.64
N ASP A 206 3.57 -10.45 -5.69
CA ASP A 206 2.99 -11.28 -6.76
C ASP A 206 1.67 -10.63 -7.27
N THR A 207 1.29 -10.93 -8.51
CA THR A 207 -0.14 -10.94 -8.90
C THR A 207 -0.65 -12.39 -8.98
N CYS A 208 -1.78 -12.70 -8.33
CA CYS A 208 -2.27 -14.08 -8.23
C CYS A 208 -3.80 -14.21 -8.19
N ALA A 209 -4.32 -15.28 -8.77
CA ALA A 209 -5.72 -15.68 -8.61
C ALA A 209 -5.88 -16.78 -7.55
N ARG A 210 -6.83 -16.61 -6.63
CA ARG A 210 -7.34 -17.67 -5.74
C ARG A 210 -8.58 -18.31 -6.36
N HIS A 211 -8.54 -19.63 -6.55
CA HIS A 211 -9.59 -20.39 -7.24
C HIS A 211 -10.32 -21.30 -6.26
N ALA A 212 -11.63 -21.09 -6.05
CA ALA A 212 -12.42 -22.01 -5.22
C ALA A 212 -12.52 -23.42 -5.81
N HIS A 213 -12.56 -23.56 -7.15
CA HIS A 213 -12.84 -24.82 -7.83
C HIS A 213 -11.96 -25.04 -9.07
N LEU A 214 -10.74 -25.58 -8.86
CA LEU A 214 -10.03 -26.45 -9.81
C LEU A 214 -9.04 -27.35 -9.05
N GLY A 215 -8.37 -28.27 -9.72
CA GLY A 215 -7.68 -29.40 -9.08
C GLY A 215 -6.48 -29.02 -8.20
N SER A 216 -6.42 -29.67 -7.02
CA SER A 216 -5.39 -29.63 -5.96
C SER A 216 -5.00 -28.28 -5.35
N ASP A 217 -4.61 -27.29 -6.15
CA ASP A 217 -3.84 -26.13 -5.66
C ASP A 217 -4.58 -24.83 -6.00
N GLY A 218 -5.37 -24.32 -5.04
CA GLY A 218 -6.32 -23.21 -5.23
C GLY A 218 -5.70 -21.81 -5.39
N PHE A 219 -4.44 -21.69 -5.79
CA PHE A 219 -3.72 -20.42 -5.95
C PHE A 219 -2.81 -20.47 -7.18
N GLN A 220 -2.93 -19.48 -8.06
CA GLN A 220 -2.16 -19.36 -9.29
C GLN A 220 -1.57 -17.94 -9.38
N CYS A 221 -0.28 -17.82 -9.10
CA CYS A 221 0.46 -16.58 -9.33
C CYS A 221 0.93 -16.51 -10.78
N PHE A 222 0.84 -15.32 -11.37
CA PHE A 222 1.13 -15.05 -12.77
C PHE A 222 2.50 -14.42 -12.93
N ASP A 223 2.88 -13.58 -11.96
CA ASP A 223 4.00 -12.67 -12.10
C ASP A 223 4.59 -12.28 -10.72
N PRO A 224 5.83 -12.71 -10.41
CA PRO A 224 6.53 -12.40 -9.16
C PRO A 224 7.59 -11.31 -9.36
N ALA A 225 7.57 -10.27 -8.53
CA ALA A 225 8.59 -9.23 -8.48
C ALA A 225 9.28 -9.21 -7.09
N PRO A 226 10.55 -9.64 -6.96
CA PRO A 226 11.48 -10.00 -8.03
C PRO A 226 11.25 -11.42 -8.61
N ASP A 227 11.52 -11.59 -9.91
CA ASP A 227 11.43 -12.88 -10.64
C ASP A 227 12.25 -14.04 -10.01
N ALA A 228 13.20 -13.75 -9.12
CA ALA A 228 13.81 -14.75 -8.25
C ALA A 228 14.31 -14.19 -6.91
N GLY A 229 13.97 -14.90 -5.83
CA GLY A 229 14.42 -14.59 -4.46
C GLY A 229 13.54 -13.54 -3.80
N PHE A 230 14.12 -12.75 -2.89
CA PHE A 230 13.41 -11.68 -2.17
C PHE A 230 14.22 -10.39 -2.20
N ALA A 231 13.51 -9.26 -2.29
CA ALA A 231 14.06 -7.95 -1.95
C ALA A 231 14.33 -7.85 -0.44
N THR A 232 15.06 -6.83 -0.03
CA THR A 232 15.44 -6.60 1.38
C THR A 232 15.07 -5.18 1.81
N TRP A 233 14.56 -5.04 3.02
CA TRP A 233 14.31 -3.75 3.64
C TRP A 233 15.63 -3.09 4.10
N PRO A 234 15.94 -1.83 3.72
CA PRO A 234 17.15 -1.13 4.16
C PRO A 234 17.11 -0.75 5.65
N GLN A 235 18.28 -0.73 6.28
CA GLN A 235 18.49 -0.36 7.69
C GLN A 235 19.12 1.04 7.84
#